data_AF-A0A8C2FBA8-F1
#
_entry.id   AF-A0A8C2FBA8-F1
#
_cell.length_a   1.000
_cell.length_b   1.000
_cell.length_c   1.000
_cell.angle_alpha   90.00
_cell.angle_beta   90.00
_cell.angle_gamma   90.00
#
_symmetry.space_group_name_H-M   'P 1'
#
loop_
_entity.id
_entity.type
_entity.pdbx_description
1 polymer ?
#
loop_
_entity_poly.entity_id
_entity_poly.type
_entity_poly.pdbx_seq_one_letter_code
_entity_poly.pdbx_strand_id
1 'polypeptide(L)'
;MILLLLLLLLLLNRCYSQALKCYTCMGSTDEDCNRQGSKTCPSYSDACAVVRGHGSGVMKSCSYKSFCSQANSQGYRAPGVKVHCCYSDDCNVAGHTTRISSGFSFLLGLLLFVWHLLSN
;
A
#
# COMPACT_ATOMS: atom_id res chain seq x y z
N MET A 1 -28.46 -0.18 21.09
CA MET A 1 -27.12 -0.11 21.74
C MET A 1 -26.22 -1.30 21.44
N ILE A 2 -26.63 -2.54 21.73
CA ILE A 2 -25.79 -3.75 21.53
C ILE A 2 -25.37 -3.96 20.06
N LEU A 3 -26.31 -3.75 19.12
CA LEU A 3 -26.03 -3.88 17.68
C LEU A 3 -24.98 -2.87 17.18
N LEU A 4 -24.97 -1.65 17.73
CA LEU A 4 -24.02 -0.60 17.38
C LEU A 4 -22.60 -0.94 17.88
N LEU A 5 -22.51 -1.48 19.10
CA LEU A 5 -21.26 -1.95 19.70
C LEU A 5 -20.65 -3.11 18.90
N LEU A 6 -21.48 -4.06 18.46
CA LEU A 6 -21.04 -5.18 17.60
C LEU A 6 -20.53 -4.69 16.24
N LEU A 7 -21.22 -3.71 15.64
CA LEU A 7 -20.79 -3.10 14.37
C LEU A 7 -19.43 -2.38 14.53
N LEU A 8 -19.26 -1.63 15.61
CA LEU A 8 -18.02 -0.92 15.92
C LEU A 8 -16.85 -1.89 16.16
N LEU A 9 -17.08 -2.98 16.89
CA LEU A 9 -16.07 -4.03 17.12
C LEU A 9 -15.65 -4.71 15.81
N LEU A 10 -16.59 -4.99 14.90
CA LEU A 10 -16.29 -5.55 13.58
C LEU A 10 -15.46 -4.58 12.71
N LEU A 11 -15.76 -3.28 12.75
CA LEU A 11 -15.01 -2.25 12.03
C LEU A 11 -13.59 -2.08 12.61
N LEU A 12 -13.45 -2.11 13.94
CA LEU A 12 -12.14 -2.05 14.61
C LEU A 12 -11.28 -3.27 14.29
N ASN A 13 -11.87 -4.47 14.21
CA ASN A 13 -11.14 -5.69 13.87
C ASN A 13 -10.65 -5.71 12.40
N ARG A 14 -11.37 -5.02 11.50
CA ARG A 14 -10.91 -4.75 10.13
C ARG A 14 -9.79 -3.71 10.06
N CYS A 15 -9.63 -2.89 11.10
CA CYS A 15 -8.60 -1.87 11.22
C CYS A 15 -7.34 -2.41 11.94
N TYR A 16 -7.41 -3.59 12.55
CA TYR A 16 -6.23 -4.30 13.05
C TYR A 16 -5.36 -4.67 11.85
N SER A 17 -4.34 -3.85 11.60
CA SER A 17 -3.49 -3.89 10.41
C SER A 17 -3.00 -5.30 10.16
N GLN A 18 -3.57 -5.98 9.17
CA GLN A 18 -2.87 -7.09 8.55
C GLN A 18 -1.52 -6.56 8.08
N ALA A 19 -0.47 -7.35 8.29
CA ALA A 19 0.85 -6.98 7.81
C ALA A 19 0.78 -6.78 6.29
N LEU A 20 1.27 -5.63 5.83
CA LEU A 20 1.23 -5.19 4.44
C LEU A 20 1.73 -6.30 3.51
N LYS A 21 1.07 -6.54 2.38
CA LYS A 21 1.55 -7.45 1.34
C LYS A 21 2.16 -6.69 0.17
N CYS A 22 3.31 -7.14 -0.32
CA CYS A 22 3.98 -6.55 -1.47
C CYS A 22 4.58 -7.63 -2.36
N TYR A 23 4.75 -7.33 -3.64
CA TYR A 23 5.64 -8.10 -4.51
C TYR A 23 7.09 -7.93 -4.04
N THR A 24 7.79 -9.05 -3.89
CA THR A 24 9.20 -9.11 -3.50
C THR A 24 9.96 -9.95 -4.52
N CYS A 25 10.59 -9.30 -5.49
CA CYS A 25 11.13 -9.99 -6.68
C CYS A 25 12.20 -9.15 -7.37
N MET A 26 12.99 -9.80 -8.22
CA MET A 26 13.86 -9.15 -9.20
C MET A 26 13.60 -9.78 -10.57
N GLY A 27 13.49 -8.95 -11.61
CA GLY A 27 13.20 -9.42 -12.97
C GLY A 27 13.62 -8.43 -14.03
N SER A 28 13.56 -8.85 -15.29
CA SER A 28 13.89 -7.99 -16.44
C SER A 28 12.70 -7.15 -16.95
N THR A 29 11.49 -7.43 -16.45
CA THR A 29 10.27 -6.65 -16.65
C THR A 29 9.38 -6.75 -15.39
N ASP A 30 8.31 -5.94 -15.33
CA ASP A 30 7.32 -6.04 -14.26
C ASP A 30 6.63 -7.41 -14.25
N GLU A 31 6.33 -7.99 -15.43
CA GLU A 31 5.65 -9.28 -15.57
C GLU A 31 6.52 -10.43 -15.07
N ASP A 32 7.81 -10.43 -15.44
CA ASP A 32 8.80 -11.40 -14.99
C ASP A 32 8.95 -11.38 -13.46
N CYS A 33 9.03 -10.18 -12.88
CA CYS A 33 9.04 -9.99 -11.43
C CYS A 33 7.72 -10.49 -10.80
N ASN A 34 6.56 -10.09 -11.35
CA ASN A 34 5.25 -10.39 -10.79
C ASN A 34 4.91 -11.89 -10.78
N ARG A 35 5.49 -12.70 -11.67
CA ARG A 35 5.33 -14.16 -11.64
C ARG A 35 5.85 -14.82 -10.37
N GLN A 36 6.76 -14.16 -9.64
CA GLN A 36 7.30 -14.67 -8.36
C GLN A 36 6.32 -14.50 -7.19
N GLY A 37 5.26 -13.70 -7.39
CA GLY A 37 4.20 -13.49 -6.42
C GLY A 37 4.52 -12.49 -5.31
N SER A 38 3.52 -12.21 -4.49
CA SER A 38 3.64 -11.33 -3.33
C SER A 38 3.86 -12.09 -2.02
N LYS A 39 4.42 -11.39 -1.03
CA LYS A 39 4.72 -11.89 0.31
C LYS A 39 4.21 -10.90 1.35
N THR A 40 3.85 -11.44 2.52
CA THR A 40 3.57 -10.62 3.70
C THR A 40 4.86 -9.95 4.16
N CYS A 41 4.83 -8.63 4.31
CA CYS A 41 5.95 -7.85 4.78
C CYS A 41 6.17 -8.01 6.29
N PRO A 42 7.40 -7.79 6.76
CA PRO A 42 7.67 -7.66 8.19
C PRO A 42 6.84 -6.55 8.84
N SER A 43 6.54 -6.68 10.13
CA SER A 43 5.71 -5.71 10.89
C SER A 43 6.23 -4.28 10.90
N TYR A 44 7.53 -4.09 10.68
CA TYR A 44 8.16 -2.76 10.60
C TYR A 44 8.09 -2.12 9.20
N SER A 45 7.63 -2.86 8.19
CA SER A 45 7.52 -2.34 6.82
C SER A 45 6.12 -1.77 6.60
N ASP A 46 6.05 -0.50 6.24
CA ASP A 46 4.80 0.22 5.99
C ASP A 46 4.65 0.69 4.53
N ALA A 47 5.55 0.30 3.64
CA ALA A 47 5.51 0.65 2.22
C ALA A 47 5.91 -0.52 1.32
N CYS A 48 5.39 -0.55 0.09
CA CYS A 48 5.96 -1.30 -1.01
C CYS A 48 6.83 -0.37 -1.87
N ALA A 49 7.96 -0.87 -2.36
CA ALA A 49 8.84 -0.15 -3.27
C ALA A 49 8.98 -0.89 -4.62
N VAL A 50 9.20 -0.10 -5.67
CA VAL A 50 9.64 -0.56 -6.99
C VAL A 50 10.88 0.25 -7.38
N VAL A 51 11.99 -0.44 -7.58
CA VAL A 51 13.25 0.12 -8.06
C VAL A 51 13.42 -0.29 -9.52
N ARG A 52 13.64 0.69 -10.39
CA ARG A 52 13.94 0.49 -11.82
C ARG A 52 15.35 0.98 -12.10
N GLY A 53 16.18 0.10 -12.64
CA GLY A 53 17.56 0.41 -12.99
C GLY A 53 17.68 1.18 -14.31
N HIS A 54 18.94 1.45 -14.70
CA HIS A 54 19.26 2.04 -16.01
C HIS A 54 19.01 1.06 -17.17
N GLY A 55 19.13 -0.26 -16.91
CA GLY A 55 18.61 -1.33 -17.77
C GLY A 55 17.17 -1.69 -17.40
N SER A 56 16.50 -2.53 -18.18
CA SER A 56 15.10 -2.95 -17.94
C SER A 56 14.85 -3.68 -16.61
N GLY A 57 15.87 -3.83 -15.76
CA GLY A 57 15.77 -4.45 -14.44
C GLY A 57 14.75 -3.77 -13.53
N VAL A 58 13.86 -4.58 -12.99
CA VAL A 58 12.85 -4.22 -12.01
C VAL A 58 13.13 -5.00 -10.74
N MET A 59 13.19 -4.31 -9.60
CA MET A 59 13.23 -4.92 -8.28
C MET A 59 12.06 -4.39 -7.46
N LYS A 60 11.31 -5.29 -6.82
CA LYS A 60 10.19 -4.96 -5.94
C LYS A 60 10.48 -5.48 -4.54
N SER A 61 10.12 -4.72 -3.52
CA SER A 61 10.37 -5.11 -2.13
C SER A 61 9.41 -4.45 -1.15
N CYS A 62 9.33 -5.03 0.05
CA CYS A 62 8.85 -4.31 1.23
C CYS A 62 9.86 -3.22 1.60
N SER A 63 9.36 -2.09 2.07
CA SER A 63 10.16 -0.92 2.43
C SER A 63 9.49 -0.16 3.58
N TYR A 64 10.07 0.98 3.93
CA TYR A 64 9.61 1.82 5.02
C TYR A 64 9.51 3.28 4.58
N LYS A 65 8.58 4.03 5.19
CA LYS A 65 8.23 5.39 4.81
C LYS A 65 9.42 6.33 4.79
N SER A 66 10.37 6.24 5.74
CA SER A 66 11.55 7.10 5.75
C SER A 66 12.49 6.85 4.56
N PHE A 67 12.64 5.60 4.09
CA PHE A 67 13.34 5.30 2.85
C PHE A 67 12.63 5.92 1.66
N CYS A 68 11.31 5.75 1.57
CA CYS A 68 10.50 6.30 0.50
C CYS A 68 10.54 7.84 0.47
N SER A 69 10.49 8.49 1.64
CA SER A 69 10.64 9.94 1.75
C SER A 69 12.03 10.41 1.30
N GLN A 70 13.10 9.69 1.67
CA GLN A 70 14.45 10.00 1.20
C GLN A 70 14.56 9.83 -0.32
N ALA A 71 14.10 8.70 -0.87
CA ALA A 71 14.16 8.43 -2.30
C ALA A 71 13.34 9.42 -3.14
N ASN A 72 12.21 9.90 -2.63
CA ASN A 72 11.38 10.89 -3.31
C ASN A 72 11.92 12.32 -3.23
N SER A 73 12.57 12.69 -2.11
CA SER A 73 13.08 14.05 -1.88
C SER A 73 14.49 14.29 -2.41
N GLN A 74 15.37 13.30 -2.27
CA GLN A 74 16.79 13.40 -2.62
C GLN A 74 17.14 12.59 -3.86
N GLY A 75 16.15 11.90 -4.45
CA GLY A 75 16.40 10.89 -5.46
C GLY A 75 17.06 9.64 -4.87
N TYR A 76 17.26 8.65 -5.73
CA TYR A 76 18.09 7.50 -5.38
C TYR A 76 19.56 7.81 -5.69
N ARG A 77 20.48 7.40 -4.81
CA ARG A 77 21.91 7.77 -4.91
C ARG A 77 22.61 7.23 -6.17
N ALA A 78 22.02 6.23 -6.83
CA ALA A 78 22.58 5.63 -8.03
C ALA A 78 22.05 6.31 -9.32
N PRO A 79 22.92 6.80 -10.22
CA PRO A 79 22.51 7.40 -11.49
C PRO A 79 21.65 6.46 -12.33
N GLY A 80 20.58 7.00 -12.93
CA GLY A 80 19.69 6.23 -13.82
C GLY A 80 18.76 5.26 -13.09
N VAL A 81 18.76 5.23 -11.76
CA VAL A 81 17.84 4.41 -10.95
C VAL A 81 16.66 5.24 -10.48
N LYS A 82 15.44 4.72 -10.66
CA LYS A 82 14.20 5.35 -10.18
C LYS A 82 13.55 4.47 -9.13
N VAL A 83 13.10 5.09 -8.04
CA VAL A 83 12.35 4.41 -6.97
C VAL A 83 10.95 4.99 -6.90
N HIS A 84 9.95 4.11 -6.83
CA HIS A 84 8.56 4.47 -6.60
C HIS A 84 8.03 3.70 -5.39
N CYS A 85 7.27 4.38 -4.53
CA CYS A 85 6.67 3.77 -3.34
C CYS A 85 5.14 3.89 -3.31
N CYS A 86 4.50 2.95 -2.65
CA CYS A 86 3.05 2.94 -2.38
C CYS A 86 2.77 2.20 -1.06
N TYR A 87 1.55 2.31 -0.50
CA TYR A 87 1.27 2.01 0.91
C TYR A 87 0.06 1.08 1.14
N SER A 88 -0.34 0.31 0.13
CA SER A 88 -1.45 -0.64 0.24
C SER A 88 -1.05 -2.02 -0.27
N ASP A 89 -1.81 -3.05 0.10
CA ASP A 89 -1.52 -4.42 -0.33
C ASP A 89 -1.38 -4.52 -1.86
N ASP A 90 -0.32 -5.20 -2.27
CA ASP A 90 0.04 -5.50 -3.65
C ASP A 90 0.08 -4.27 -4.58
N CYS A 91 0.19 -3.05 -4.02
CA CYS A 91 0.16 -1.81 -4.78
C CYS A 91 1.33 -1.67 -5.77
N ASN A 92 2.43 -2.39 -5.51
CA ASN A 92 3.59 -2.42 -6.37
C ASN A 92 3.48 -3.43 -7.53
N VAL A 93 2.30 -4.03 -7.75
CA VAL A 93 2.03 -4.92 -8.90
C VAL A 93 2.15 -4.18 -10.23
N ALA A 94 1.58 -2.99 -10.32
CA ALA A 94 1.55 -2.16 -11.51
C ALA A 94 2.56 -1.02 -11.37
N GLY A 95 3.31 -0.75 -12.44
CA GLY A 95 4.41 0.20 -12.38
C GLY A 95 4.00 1.63 -12.05
N HIS A 96 2.76 2.05 -12.35
CA HIS A 96 2.26 3.42 -12.21
C HIS A 96 0.74 3.44 -12.01
N THR A 97 0.24 3.37 -10.78
CA THR A 97 -1.06 3.97 -10.40
C THR A 97 -1.11 3.99 -8.88
N THR A 98 -1.01 5.18 -8.29
CA THR A 98 -1.52 5.44 -6.95
C THR A 98 -3.01 5.17 -6.97
N ARG A 99 -3.44 3.96 -6.55
CA ARG A 99 -4.85 3.75 -6.18
C ARG A 99 -5.09 4.64 -4.96
N ILE A 100 -5.72 5.78 -5.20
CA ILE A 100 -6.34 6.58 -4.14
C ILE A 100 -7.25 5.61 -3.38
N SER A 101 -6.99 5.48 -2.09
CA SER A 101 -7.71 4.59 -1.19
C SER A 101 -9.21 4.80 -1.33
N SER A 102 -9.90 3.79 -1.86
CA SER A 102 -11.36 3.69 -1.90
C SER A 102 -12.00 3.84 -0.51
N GLY A 103 -11.22 3.74 0.57
CA GLY A 103 -11.68 3.89 1.95
C GLY A 103 -12.22 5.26 2.32
N PHE A 104 -11.79 6.34 1.66
CA PHE A 104 -12.29 7.70 1.96
C PHE A 104 -13.78 7.84 1.61
N SER A 105 -14.21 7.21 0.52
CA SER A 105 -15.61 7.20 0.08
C SER A 105 -16.52 6.41 1.02
N PHE A 106 -16.03 5.29 1.57
CA PHE A 106 -16.78 4.48 2.54
C PHE A 106 -16.96 5.18 3.89
N LEU A 107 -15.91 5.85 4.38
CA LEU A 107 -15.96 6.62 5.62
C LEU A 107 -16.96 7.79 5.53
N LEU A 108 -16.98 8.49 4.40
CA LEU A 108 -17.93 9.58 4.16
C LEU A 108 -19.37 9.07 4.09
N GLY A 109 -19.61 7.93 3.43
CA GLY A 109 -20.92 7.29 3.39
C GLY A 109 -21.43 6.82 4.76
N LEU A 110 -20.52 6.29 5.61
CA LEU A 110 -20.86 5.88 6.97
C LEU A 110 -21.24 7.08 7.85
N LEU A 111 -20.50 8.18 7.75
CA LEU A 111 -20.77 9.42 8.49
C LEU A 111 -22.15 10.01 8.15
N LEU A 112 -22.53 10.02 6.86
CA LEU A 112 -23.83 10.51 6.40
C LEU A 112 -24.99 9.62 6.90
N PHE A 113 -24.79 8.29 6.91
CA PHE A 113 -25.79 7.35 7.41
C PHE A 113 -26.02 7.48 8.93
N VAL A 114 -24.94 7.66 9.70
CA VAL A 114 -25.02 7.91 11.15
C VAL A 114 -25.71 9.25 11.44
N TRP A 115 -25.41 10.30 10.66
CA TRP A 115 -26.09 11.59 10.79
C TRP A 115 -27.60 11.49 10.55
N HIS A 116 -28.02 10.76 9.52
CA HIS A 116 -29.44 10.54 9.23
C HIS A 116 -30.17 9.80 10.35
N LEU A 117 -29.54 8.81 10.98
CA LEU A 117 -30.12 8.06 12.11
C LEU A 117 -30.20 8.86 13.41
N LEU A 118 -29.34 9.86 13.60
CA LEU A 118 -29.36 10.75 14.77
C LEU A 118 -30.33 11.93 14.63
N SER A 119 -30.70 12.27 13.39
CA SER A 119 -31.60 13.39 13.06
C SER A 119 -33.07 12.98 12.94
N ASN A 120 -33.41 11.70 13.11
CA ASN A 120 -34.75 11.13 12.99
C ASN A 120 -35.08 10.29 14.21
#